data_AF-A0A351GMU2-F1
#
_entry.id   AF-A0A351GMU2-F1
#
_cell.length_a   1.000
_cell.length_b   1.000
_cell.length_c   1.000
_cell.angle_alpha   90.00
_cell.angle_beta   90.00
_cell.angle_gamma   90.00
#
_symmetry.space_group_name_H-M   'P 1'
#
loop_
_entity.id
_entity.type
_entity.pdbx_description
1 polymer ?
#
loop_
_entity_poly.entity_id
_entity_poly.type
_entity_poly.pdbx_seq_one_letter_code
_entity_poly.pdbx_strand_id
1 'polypeptide(L)'
;MARIYLDYNATAPLRPEARAAMIAAMDEVGNPSSVHQEGRAAKMIMERAREQVAVAMGAQAADIVFTSGATEAAALCLAGAEVHCSHIEHEAVSANCIVDQAVDVMGAV
;
A
#
# COMPACT_ATOMS: atom_id res chain seq x y z
N MET A 1 -1.74 -26.88 -23.43
CA MET A 1 -0.98 -26.55 -22.20
C MET A 1 -1.60 -25.31 -21.58
N ALA A 2 -1.84 -25.31 -20.27
CA ALA A 2 -2.28 -24.12 -19.56
C ALA A 2 -1.10 -23.13 -19.43
N ARG A 3 -1.38 -21.83 -19.53
CA ARG A 3 -0.36 -20.77 -19.33
C ARG A 3 0.12 -20.81 -17.89
N ILE A 4 1.44 -20.83 -17.69
CA ILE A 4 2.06 -20.69 -16.36
C ILE A 4 2.42 -19.20 -16.18
N TYR A 5 1.91 -18.57 -15.13
CA TYR A 5 2.19 -17.18 -14.81
C TYR A 5 3.32 -17.11 -13.77
N LEU A 6 4.46 -16.54 -14.15
CA LEU A 6 5.68 -16.46 -13.34
C LEU A 6 6.13 -15.01 -13.12
N ASP A 7 5.19 -14.07 -13.00
CA ASP A 7 5.47 -12.64 -12.89
C ASP A 7 4.75 -11.99 -11.69
N TYR A 8 4.79 -12.67 -10.53
CA TYR A 8 4.18 -12.18 -9.28
C TYR A 8 4.83 -10.89 -8.75
N ASN A 9 6.05 -10.57 -9.21
CA ASN A 9 6.75 -9.34 -8.86
C ASN A 9 6.12 -8.12 -9.53
N ALA A 10 5.51 -8.27 -10.73
CA ALA A 10 4.77 -7.19 -11.37
C ALA A 10 3.37 -7.02 -10.75
N THR A 11 2.62 -8.13 -10.61
CA THR A 11 1.34 -8.14 -9.91
C THR A 11 0.93 -9.58 -9.55
N ALA A 12 0.04 -9.72 -8.57
CA ALA A 12 -0.46 -11.02 -8.13
C ALA A 12 -1.97 -11.16 -8.44
N PRO A 13 -2.45 -12.36 -8.81
CA PRO A 13 -3.88 -12.64 -8.87
C PRO A 13 -4.54 -12.31 -7.52
N LEU A 14 -5.68 -11.62 -7.58
CA LEU A 14 -6.44 -11.28 -6.38
C LEU A 14 -6.90 -12.56 -5.67
N ARG A 15 -6.63 -12.65 -4.36
CA ARG A 15 -7.10 -13.75 -3.53
C ARG A 15 -8.64 -13.77 -3.48
N PRO A 16 -9.29 -14.94 -3.56
CA PRO A 16 -10.76 -15.04 -3.51
C PRO A 16 -11.37 -14.38 -2.27
N GLU A 17 -10.69 -14.46 -1.12
CA GLU A 17 -11.13 -13.88 0.14
C GLU A 17 -11.10 -12.34 0.10
N ALA A 18 -10.08 -11.76 -0.54
CA ALA A 18 -9.98 -10.32 -0.74
C ALA A 18 -11.06 -9.81 -1.70
N ARG A 19 -11.35 -10.58 -2.77
CA ARG A 19 -12.46 -10.28 -3.69
C ARG A 19 -13.80 -10.27 -2.96
N ALA A 20 -14.06 -11.28 -2.13
CA ALA A 20 -15.31 -11.37 -1.36
C ALA A 20 -15.46 -10.22 -0.36
N ALA A 21 -14.38 -9.84 0.35
CA ALA A 21 -14.38 -8.71 1.27
C ALA A 21 -14.66 -7.38 0.55
N MET A 22 -14.08 -7.17 -0.63
CA MET A 22 -14.33 -5.97 -1.44
C MET A 22 -15.80 -5.89 -1.88
N ILE A 23 -16.38 -6.98 -2.37
CA ILE A 23 -17.80 -7.01 -2.78
C ILE A 23 -18.70 -6.71 -1.58
N ALA A 24 -18.45 -7.36 -0.43
CA ALA A 24 -19.22 -7.09 0.78
C ALA A 24 -19.12 -5.62 1.21
N ALA A 25 -17.94 -5.00 1.09
CA ALA A 25 -17.78 -3.57 1.38
C ALA A 25 -18.49 -2.66 0.36
N MET A 26 -18.61 -3.07 -0.91
CA MET A 26 -19.35 -2.34 -1.95
C MET A 26 -20.86 -2.37 -1.77
N ASP A 27 -21.39 -3.41 -1.11
CA ASP A 27 -22.82 -3.51 -0.79
C ASP A 27 -23.22 -2.61 0.38
N GLU A 28 -22.25 -2.10 1.15
CA GLU A 28 -22.45 -1.17 2.26
C GLU A 28 -22.49 0.27 1.75
N VAL A 29 -23.44 1.06 2.27
CA VAL A 29 -23.57 2.49 1.96
C VAL A 29 -23.05 3.33 3.11
N GLY A 30 -22.53 4.52 2.81
CA GLY A 30 -22.18 5.51 3.82
C GLY A 30 -20.81 6.14 3.60
N ASN A 31 -20.70 7.40 3.99
CA ASN A 31 -19.42 8.08 4.10
C ASN A 31 -18.84 7.80 5.50
N PRO A 32 -17.63 7.23 5.65
CA PRO A 32 -16.99 6.99 6.95
C PRO A 32 -16.85 8.23 7.86
N SER A 33 -16.93 9.44 7.30
CA SER A 33 -16.91 10.71 8.05
C SER A 33 -18.28 11.10 8.61
N SER A 34 -19.36 10.45 8.18
CA SER A 34 -20.71 10.71 8.67
C SER A 34 -20.94 10.09 10.04
N VAL A 35 -21.63 10.83 10.92
CA VAL A 35 -21.93 10.38 12.29
C VAL A 35 -23.14 9.46 12.40
N HIS A 36 -23.98 9.34 11.36
CA HIS A 36 -25.17 8.48 11.36
C HIS A 36 -24.79 6.99 11.21
N GLN A 37 -25.79 6.11 11.30
CA GLN A 37 -25.59 4.67 11.42
C GLN A 37 -24.76 4.08 10.27
N GLU A 38 -25.10 4.42 9.04
CA GLU A 38 -24.45 3.96 7.81
C GLU A 38 -22.99 4.46 7.76
N GLY A 39 -22.74 5.72 8.13
CA GLY A 39 -21.38 6.26 8.20
C GLY A 39 -20.51 5.55 9.23
N ARG A 40 -21.06 5.25 10.41
CA ARG A 40 -20.37 4.46 11.43
C ARG A 40 -20.10 3.02 10.98
N ALA A 41 -21.04 2.40 10.25
CA ALA A 41 -20.85 1.08 9.67
C ALA A 41 -19.68 1.06 8.67
N ALA A 42 -19.66 2.00 7.72
CA ALA A 42 -18.56 2.15 6.77
C ALA A 42 -17.21 2.42 7.47
N LYS A 43 -17.19 3.26 8.51
CA LYS A 43 -16.00 3.51 9.32
C LYS A 43 -15.49 2.24 10.02
N MET A 44 -16.37 1.43 10.60
CA MET A 44 -15.96 0.19 11.27
C MET A 44 -15.29 -0.81 10.32
N ILE A 45 -15.72 -0.87 9.05
CA ILE A 45 -15.07 -1.70 8.02
C ILE A 45 -13.63 -1.24 7.81
N MET A 46 -13.42 0.07 7.65
CA MET A 46 -12.10 0.66 7.47
C MET A 46 -11.19 0.47 8.69
N GLU A 47 -11.70 0.67 9.91
CA GLU A 47 -10.88 0.49 11.13
C GLU A 47 -10.51 -0.98 11.35
N ARG A 48 -11.40 -1.92 11.06
CA ARG A 48 -11.07 -3.35 11.09
C ARG A 48 -9.98 -3.71 10.08
N ALA A 49 -10.04 -3.16 8.87
CA ALA A 49 -8.99 -3.34 7.88
C ALA A 49 -7.65 -2.74 8.36
N ARG A 50 -7.70 -1.57 9.02
CA ARG A 50 -6.51 -0.91 9.59
C ARG A 50 -5.84 -1.77 10.65
N GLU A 51 -6.62 -2.34 11.57
CA GLU A 51 -6.11 -3.26 12.59
C GLU A 51 -5.47 -4.52 11.98
N GLN A 52 -6.10 -5.10 10.96
CA GLN A 52 -5.56 -6.29 10.27
C GLN A 52 -4.23 -6.00 9.57
N VAL A 53 -4.12 -4.85 8.90
CA VAL A 53 -2.86 -4.42 8.27
C VAL A 53 -1.79 -4.12 9.32
N ALA A 54 -2.15 -3.44 10.42
CA ALA A 54 -1.23 -3.14 11.51
C ALA A 54 -0.62 -4.43 12.10
N VAL A 55 -1.45 -5.45 12.36
CA VAL A 55 -0.98 -6.75 12.85
C VAL A 55 -0.04 -7.43 11.84
N ALA A 56 -0.39 -7.40 10.54
CA ALA A 56 0.45 -8.00 9.50
C ALA A 56 1.81 -7.31 9.36
N MET A 57 1.89 -6.02 9.66
CA MET A 57 3.11 -5.21 9.55
C MET A 57 3.89 -5.09 10.89
N GLY A 58 3.34 -5.59 12.00
CA GLY A 58 3.93 -5.42 13.33
C GLY A 58 3.89 -3.98 13.85
N ALA A 59 2.88 -3.20 13.45
CA ALA A 59 2.69 -1.79 13.79
C ALA A 59 1.45 -1.57 14.68
N GLN A 60 1.24 -0.35 15.16
CA GLN A 60 -0.02 0.05 15.79
C GLN A 60 -1.02 0.53 14.73
N ALA A 61 -2.33 0.43 15.00
CA ALA A 61 -3.33 0.91 14.05
C ALA A 61 -3.14 2.40 13.71
N ALA A 62 -2.67 3.21 14.67
CA ALA A 62 -2.39 4.63 14.49
C ALA A 62 -1.23 4.90 13.51
N ASP A 63 -0.34 3.93 13.26
CA ASP A 63 0.79 4.06 12.34
C ASP A 63 0.39 3.81 10.88
N ILE A 64 -0.80 3.25 10.65
CA ILE A 64 -1.26 2.88 9.30
C ILE A 64 -1.95 4.07 8.65
N VAL A 65 -1.43 4.51 7.51
CA VAL A 65 -2.08 5.46 6.60
C VAL A 65 -2.41 4.73 5.30
N PHE A 66 -3.69 4.73 4.91
CA PHE A 66 -4.10 4.16 3.63
C PHE A 66 -3.83 5.16 2.51
N THR A 67 -3.20 4.69 1.44
CA THR A 67 -2.97 5.42 0.18
C THR A 67 -3.52 4.61 -0.99
N SER A 68 -3.54 5.17 -2.19
CA SER A 68 -3.93 4.45 -3.41
C SER A 68 -2.93 3.39 -3.86
N GLY A 69 -1.69 3.43 -3.37
CA GLY A 69 -0.64 2.47 -3.70
C GLY A 69 0.77 2.92 -3.28
N ALA A 70 1.77 2.11 -3.63
CA ALA A 70 3.16 2.32 -3.22
C ALA A 70 3.77 3.63 -3.76
N THR A 71 3.42 4.04 -4.99
CA THR A 71 3.91 5.31 -5.56
C THR A 71 3.44 6.53 -4.76
N GLU A 72 2.17 6.57 -4.37
CA GLU A 72 1.66 7.65 -3.51
C GLU A 72 2.27 7.59 -2.11
N ALA A 73 2.40 6.38 -1.55
CA ALA A 73 3.02 6.19 -0.23
C ALA A 73 4.47 6.67 -0.20
N ALA A 74 5.27 6.34 -1.22
CA ALA A 74 6.65 6.80 -1.34
C ALA A 74 6.72 8.32 -1.48
N ALA A 75 5.90 8.92 -2.33
CA ALA A 75 5.83 10.38 -2.46
C ALA A 75 5.43 11.05 -1.14
N LEU A 76 4.47 10.49 -0.41
CA LEU A 76 4.04 11.02 0.90
C LEU A 76 5.16 10.93 1.95
N CYS A 77 5.87 9.80 2.02
CA CYS A 77 6.95 9.60 2.99
C CYS A 77 8.20 10.43 2.70
N LEU A 78 8.51 10.67 1.43
CA LEU A 78 9.73 11.36 1.00
C LEU A 78 9.50 12.86 0.75
N ALA A 79 8.25 13.32 0.78
CA ALA A 79 7.90 14.71 0.56
C ALA A 79 8.67 15.65 1.50
N GLY A 80 9.47 16.54 0.92
CA GLY A 80 10.22 17.57 1.64
C GLY A 80 11.48 17.05 2.37
N ALA A 81 11.86 15.79 2.18
CA ALA A 81 13.10 15.24 2.69
C ALA A 81 14.20 15.25 1.62
N GLU A 82 15.44 15.52 2.02
CA GLU A 82 16.62 15.35 1.16
C GLU A 82 17.14 13.93 1.31
N VAL A 83 16.63 13.02 0.48
CA VAL A 83 16.98 11.59 0.51
C VAL A 83 17.83 11.25 -0.71
N HIS A 84 19.00 10.68 -0.47
CA HIS A 84 19.88 10.16 -1.51
C HIS A 84 19.58 8.68 -1.74
N CYS A 85 19.54 8.26 -3.00
CA CYS A 85 19.31 6.87 -3.34
C CYS A 85 20.17 6.39 -4.51
N SER A 86 20.17 5.07 -4.68
CA SER A 86 20.88 4.39 -5.74
C SER A 86 20.14 4.44 -7.08
N HIS A 87 20.85 4.14 -8.17
CA HIS A 87 20.25 4.03 -9.51
C HIS A 87 19.42 2.76 -9.72
N ILE A 88 19.39 1.82 -8.76
CA ILE A 88 18.65 0.55 -8.87
C ILE A 88 17.30 0.57 -8.14
N GLU A 89 16.98 1.67 -7.46
CA GLU A 89 15.68 1.81 -6.80
C GLU A 89 14.53 1.79 -7.81
N HIS A 90 13.40 1.24 -7.40
CA HIS A 90 12.17 1.32 -8.18
C HIS A 90 11.77 2.79 -8.40
N GLU A 91 11.22 3.11 -9.59
CA GLU A 91 10.86 4.49 -9.98
C GLU A 91 9.95 5.20 -8.97
N ALA A 92 9.06 4.45 -8.32
CA ALA A 92 8.21 4.94 -7.22
C ALA A 92 8.99 5.64 -6.10
N VAL A 93 10.23 5.21 -5.83
CA VAL A 93 11.12 5.80 -4.83
C VAL A 93 12.03 6.84 -5.47
N SER A 94 12.76 6.48 -6.53
CA SER A 94 13.79 7.35 -7.12
C SER A 94 13.24 8.65 -7.73
N ALA A 95 11.96 8.67 -8.14
CA ALA A 95 11.30 9.90 -8.58
C ALA A 95 11.20 10.98 -7.47
N ASN A 96 11.41 10.59 -6.20
CA ASN A 96 11.31 11.47 -5.03
C ASN A 96 12.67 11.63 -4.30
N CYS A 97 13.78 11.21 -4.90
CA CYS A 97 15.11 11.21 -4.28
C CYS A 97 16.17 11.90 -5.17
N ILE A 98 17.32 12.24 -4.58
CA ILE A 98 18.54 12.58 -5.30
C ILE A 98 19.25 11.28 -5.66
N VAL A 99 19.41 11.01 -6.96
CA VAL A 99 19.98 9.75 -7.42
C VAL A 99 21.47 9.92 -7.74
N ASP A 100 22.32 9.73 -6.74
CA ASP A 100 23.77 9.95 -6.82
C ASP A 100 24.63 8.86 -6.15
N GLN A 101 24.00 7.80 -5.63
CA GLN A 101 24.70 6.70 -4.99
C GLN A 101 25.10 5.63 -6.02
N ALA A 102 26.41 5.38 -6.12
CA ALA A 102 26.95 4.28 -6.91
C ALA A 102 26.61 2.94 -6.26
N VAL A 103 26.49 1.90 -7.09
CA VAL A 103 26.20 0.53 -6.63
C VAL A 103 27.24 -0.41 -7.21
N ASP A 104 27.79 -1.28 -6.39
CA ASP A 104 28.70 -2.33 -6.85
C ASP A 104 27.97 -3.51 -7.51
N VAL A 105 28.73 -4.49 -8.00
CA VAL A 105 28.17 -5.68 -8.67
C VAL A 105 27.35 -6.59 -7.76
N MET A 106 27.42 -6.40 -6.44
CA MET A 106 26.70 -7.16 -5.43
C MET A 106 25.46 -6.40 -4.93
N GLY A 107 25.22 -5.17 -5.40
CA GLY A 107 24.10 -4.35 -4.97
C GLY A 107 24.38 -3.49 -3.74
N ALA A 108 25.64 -3.35 -3.32
CA ALA A 108 26.02 -2.49 -2.19
C ALA A 108 26.21 -1.04 -2.64
N VAL A 109 25.71 -0.11 -1.80
CA VAL A 109 25.86 1.34 -1.92
C VAL A 109 27.06 1.83 -1.10
#